data_AF-A0A5R8Y8U3-F1
#
_entry.id   AF-A0A5R8Y8U3-F1
#
_cell.length_a   1.000
_cell.length_b   1.000
_cell.length_c   1.000
_cell.angle_alpha   90.00
_cell.angle_beta   90.00
_cell.angle_gamma   90.00
#
_symmetry.space_group_name_H-M   'P 1'
#
loop_
_entity.id
_entity.type
_entity.pdbx_description
1 polymer ?
#
loop_
_entity_poly.entity_id
_entity_poly.type
_entity_poly.pdbx_seq_one_letter_code
_entity_poly.pdbx_strand_id
1 'polypeptide(L)'
;MFRTSVRNLEFPDGVTRKIETYRLVWRWYDWALDYEFAPSQEWLLNTVLRCADHEGIPVDDALGTVLDYVIHRDEYLHGMDYTYDNLELLVAKQAMERYRSR
;
A
#
# COMPACT_ATOMS: atom_id res chain seq x y z
N MET A 1 8.29 17.56 -12.98
CA MET A 1 6.91 17.05 -12.97
C MET A 1 6.97 15.57 -12.62
N PHE A 2 6.24 15.14 -11.58
CA PHE A 2 6.15 13.71 -11.26
C PHE A 2 5.41 12.96 -12.36
N ARG A 3 5.92 11.80 -12.77
CA ARG A 3 5.30 11.02 -13.85
C ARG A 3 4.04 10.32 -13.32
N THR A 4 2.93 10.45 -14.03
CA THR A 4 1.72 9.64 -13.80
C THR A 4 1.76 8.36 -14.62
N SER A 5 0.95 7.38 -14.23
CA SER A 5 0.62 6.21 -15.03
C SER A 5 -0.76 5.71 -14.66
N VAL A 6 -1.33 4.92 -15.57
CA VAL A 6 -2.69 4.40 -15.43
C VAL A 6 -2.64 2.88 -15.28
N ARG A 7 -3.41 2.33 -14.34
CA ARG A 7 -3.60 0.88 -14.17
C ARG A 7 -5.06 0.54 -13.95
N ASN A 8 -5.45 -0.67 -14.34
CA ASN A 8 -6.77 -1.22 -14.05
C ASN A 8 -6.67 -2.01 -12.75
N LEU A 9 -7.54 -1.71 -11.79
CA LEU A 9 -7.65 -2.45 -10.53
C LEU A 9 -9.05 -3.04 -10.41
N GLU A 10 -9.11 -4.30 -10.03
CA GLU A 10 -10.37 -4.98 -9.67
C GLU A 10 -10.67 -4.70 -8.21
N PHE A 11 -11.75 -3.96 -7.96
CA PHE A 11 -12.15 -3.63 -6.59
C PHE A 11 -13.06 -4.71 -6.00
N PRO A 12 -13.15 -4.81 -4.65
CA PRO A 12 -13.97 -5.81 -3.97
C PRO A 12 -15.48 -5.69 -4.25
N ASP A 13 -15.94 -4.57 -4.78
CA ASP A 13 -17.33 -4.38 -5.24
C ASP A 13 -17.60 -4.99 -6.62
N GLY A 14 -16.62 -5.68 -7.20
CA GLY A 14 -16.71 -6.33 -8.51
C GLY A 14 -16.51 -5.37 -9.69
N VAL A 15 -16.17 -4.09 -9.44
CA VAL A 15 -15.98 -3.10 -10.50
C VAL A 15 -14.49 -2.90 -10.77
N THR A 16 -14.07 -3.20 -12.00
CA THR A 16 -12.74 -2.80 -12.48
C THR A 16 -12.71 -1.30 -12.75
N ARG A 17 -11.82 -0.58 -12.08
CA ARG A 17 -11.64 0.86 -12.28
C ARG A 17 -10.29 1.14 -12.91
N LYS A 18 -10.27 2.10 -13.83
CA LYS A 18 -9.06 2.63 -14.46
C LYS A 18 -8.58 3.82 -13.62
N ILE A 19 -7.50 3.62 -12.88
CA ILE A 19 -6.97 4.60 -11.92
C ILE A 19 -5.76 5.30 -12.54
N GLU A 20 -5.77 6.63 -12.58
CA GLU A 20 -4.61 7.45 -12.96
C GLU A 20 -4.01 8.11 -11.72
N THR A 21 -2.74 7.79 -11.42
CA THR A 21 -2.02 8.43 -10.30
C THR A 21 -0.52 8.47 -10.56
N TYR A 22 0.25 9.05 -9.63
CA TYR A 22 1.70 9.15 -9.72
C TYR A 22 2.37 7.78 -9.68
N ARG A 23 3.47 7.62 -10.44
CA ARG A 23 4.28 6.39 -10.42
C ARG A 23 4.83 6.04 -9.03
N LEU A 24 5.03 7.02 -8.17
CA LEU A 24 5.42 6.80 -6.78
C LEU A 24 4.33 6.09 -6.00
N VAL A 25 3.08 6.50 -6.14
CA VAL A 25 1.91 5.86 -5.52
C VAL A 25 1.79 4.41 -6.02
N TRP A 26 2.03 4.17 -7.30
CA TRP A 26 2.09 2.80 -7.82
C TRP A 26 3.19 1.95 -7.22
N ARG A 27 4.39 2.52 -7.01
CA ARG A 27 5.50 1.82 -6.37
C ARG A 27 5.15 1.45 -4.92
N TRP A 28 4.53 2.38 -4.20
CA TRP A 28 4.04 2.13 -2.84
C TRP A 28 2.94 1.07 -2.80
N TYR A 29 2.02 1.10 -3.76
CA TYR A 29 1.02 0.06 -3.92
C TYR A 29 1.65 -1.32 -4.11
N ASP A 30 2.59 -1.44 -5.05
CA ASP A 30 3.27 -2.70 -5.34
C ASP A 30 4.02 -3.22 -4.09
N TRP A 31 4.75 -2.35 -3.40
CA TRP A 31 5.45 -2.71 -2.16
C TRP A 31 4.54 -3.08 -1.00
N ALA A 32 3.41 -2.38 -0.87
CA ALA A 32 2.39 -2.71 0.11
C ALA A 32 1.65 -4.01 -0.21
N LEU A 33 1.90 -4.68 -1.35
CA LEU A 33 1.35 -5.99 -1.65
C LEU A 33 2.41 -7.10 -1.59
N ASP A 34 3.66 -6.79 -1.88
CA ASP A 34 4.76 -7.76 -1.89
C ASP A 34 5.26 -8.13 -0.49
N TYR A 35 4.92 -7.36 0.55
CA TYR A 35 5.40 -7.60 1.91
C TYR A 35 4.63 -8.71 2.63
N GLU A 36 5.34 -9.66 3.26
CA GLU A 36 4.75 -10.84 3.92
C GLU A 36 3.71 -10.48 5.01
N PHE A 37 3.85 -9.31 5.64
CA PHE A 37 2.94 -8.84 6.70
C PHE A 37 2.08 -7.65 6.27
N ALA A 38 2.07 -7.31 4.99
CA ALA A 38 1.24 -6.23 4.50
C ALA A 38 -0.26 -6.60 4.51
N PRO A 39 -1.14 -5.59 4.50
CA PRO A 39 -2.55 -5.83 4.25
C PRO A 39 -2.78 -6.55 2.92
N SER A 40 -3.77 -7.43 2.87
CA SER A 40 -4.18 -8.04 1.60
C SER A 40 -4.66 -6.99 0.62
N GLN A 41 -4.50 -7.26 -0.68
CA GLN A 41 -4.99 -6.39 -1.75
C GLN A 41 -6.49 -6.07 -1.58
N GLU A 42 -7.29 -7.06 -1.21
CA GLU A 42 -8.72 -6.89 -0.94
C GLU A 42 -8.98 -5.90 0.20
N TRP A 43 -8.26 -6.04 1.32
CA TRP A 43 -8.38 -5.11 2.45
C TRP A 43 -8.00 -3.69 2.05
N LEU A 44 -6.91 -3.55 1.31
CA LEU A 44 -6.41 -2.25 0.87
C LEU A 44 -7.40 -1.56 -0.06
N LEU A 45 -7.87 -2.24 -1.09
CA LEU A 45 -8.84 -1.68 -2.04
C LEU A 45 -10.21 -1.40 -1.41
N ASN A 46 -10.64 -2.21 -0.43
CA ASN A 46 -11.85 -1.92 0.34
C ASN A 46 -11.66 -0.65 1.19
N THR A 47 -10.48 -0.48 1.79
CA THR A 47 -10.14 0.74 2.57
C THR A 47 -10.13 1.97 1.67
N VAL A 48 -9.64 1.86 0.43
CA VAL A 48 -9.72 2.93 -0.57
C VAL A 48 -11.16 3.32 -0.87
N LEU A 49 -12.06 2.36 -1.10
CA LEU A 49 -13.49 2.66 -1.33
C LEU A 49 -14.11 3.37 -0.14
N ARG A 50 -13.83 2.89 1.07
CA ARG A 50 -14.33 3.52 2.31
C ARG A 50 -13.79 4.93 2.50
N CYS A 51 -12.52 5.17 2.16
CA CYS A 51 -11.91 6.49 2.23
C CYS A 51 -12.55 7.44 1.20
N ALA A 52 -12.72 6.99 -0.04
CA ALA A 52 -13.37 7.77 -1.10
C ALA A 52 -14.79 8.20 -0.69
N ASP A 53 -15.57 7.27 -0.14
CA ASP A 53 -16.94 7.54 0.34
C ASP A 53 -16.96 8.48 1.55
N HIS A 54 -16.10 8.21 2.55
CA HIS A 54 -16.05 9.00 3.79
C HIS A 54 -15.60 10.45 3.57
N GLU A 55 -14.57 10.64 2.75
CA GLU A 55 -13.97 11.95 2.47
C GLU A 55 -14.64 12.68 1.29
N GLY A 56 -15.52 11.99 0.54
CA GLY A 56 -16.18 12.54 -0.64
C GLY A 56 -15.21 12.86 -1.79
N ILE A 57 -14.12 12.08 -1.93
CA ILE A 57 -13.07 12.30 -2.93
C ILE A 57 -13.07 11.21 -4.01
N PRO A 58 -12.48 11.47 -5.19
CA PRO A 58 -12.28 10.46 -6.21
C PRO A 58 -11.47 9.26 -5.70
N VAL A 59 -11.78 8.06 -6.21
CA VAL A 59 -11.08 6.81 -5.87
C VAL A 59 -9.57 6.91 -6.14
N ASP A 60 -9.19 7.61 -7.21
CA ASP A 60 -7.80 7.82 -7.61
C ASP A 60 -7.01 8.61 -6.54
N ASP A 61 -7.65 9.61 -5.95
CA ASP A 61 -7.07 10.42 -4.87
C ASP A 61 -7.07 9.66 -3.54
N ALA A 62 -8.14 8.92 -3.26
CA ALA A 62 -8.24 8.06 -2.07
C ALA A 62 -7.15 6.98 -2.04
N LEU A 63 -6.73 6.45 -3.19
CA LEU A 63 -5.64 5.49 -3.28
C LEU A 63 -4.33 6.08 -2.73
N GLY A 64 -4.03 7.34 -3.07
CA GLY A 64 -2.86 8.04 -2.54
C GLY A 64 -2.92 8.22 -1.04
N THR A 65 -4.06 8.69 -0.52
CA THR A 65 -4.28 8.90 0.92
C THR A 65 -4.15 7.61 1.73
N VAL A 66 -4.74 6.51 1.25
CA VAL A 66 -4.67 5.21 1.94
C VAL A 66 -3.25 4.65 1.94
N LEU A 67 -2.52 4.76 0.82
CA LEU A 67 -1.15 4.28 0.76
C LEU A 67 -0.21 5.09 1.65
N ASP A 68 -0.39 6.41 1.69
CA ASP A 68 0.35 7.27 2.61
C ASP A 68 0.12 6.86 4.07
N TYR A 69 -1.13 6.61 4.45
CA TYR A 69 -1.47 6.09 5.77
C TYR A 69 -0.84 4.73 6.07
N VAL A 70 -0.93 3.77 5.15
CA VAL A 70 -0.37 2.42 5.33
C VAL A 70 1.14 2.48 5.54
N ILE A 71 1.85 3.26 4.72
CA ILE A 71 3.30 3.44 4.83
C ILE A 71 3.66 4.05 6.17
N HIS A 72 3.06 5.17 6.54
CA HIS A 72 3.36 5.84 7.81
C HIS A 72 3.03 4.96 9.02
N ARG A 73 1.93 4.21 8.96
CA ARG A 73 1.56 3.27 10.03
C ARG A 73 2.61 2.18 10.16
N ASP A 74 3.05 1.60 9.06
CA ASP A 74 4.01 0.49 9.08
C ASP A 74 5.43 0.99 9.42
N GLU A 75 5.84 2.17 8.96
CA GLU A 75 7.04 2.89 9.40
C GLU A 75 7.03 3.03 10.92
N TYR A 76 5.92 3.53 11.47
CA TYR A 76 5.78 3.77 12.90
C TYR A 76 5.75 2.48 13.73
N LEU A 77 4.97 1.47 13.31
CA LEU A 77 4.77 0.24 14.09
C LEU A 77 5.89 -0.78 13.92
N HIS A 78 6.55 -0.81 12.76
CA HIS A 78 7.47 -1.87 12.38
C HIS A 78 8.88 -1.35 12.05
N GLY A 79 9.12 -0.04 12.12
CA GLY A 79 10.40 0.56 11.71
C GLY A 79 10.70 0.33 10.22
N MET A 80 9.64 0.11 9.42
CA MET A 80 9.72 -0.28 8.02
C MET A 80 9.92 0.95 7.14
N ASP A 81 11.11 1.15 6.60
CA ASP A 81 11.35 2.24 5.66
C ASP A 81 11.00 1.80 4.23
N TYR A 82 9.77 2.07 3.80
CA TYR A 82 9.34 1.82 2.42
C TYR A 82 10.05 2.74 1.42
N THR A 83 10.82 3.74 1.87
CA THR A 83 11.51 4.68 0.99
C THR A 83 12.99 4.32 0.75
N TYR A 84 13.55 3.30 1.43
CA TYR A 84 14.95 2.87 1.30
C TYR A 84 15.15 1.41 0.85
N ASP A 85 16.18 1.18 0.04
CA ASP A 85 16.60 -0.07 -0.65
C ASP A 85 16.90 -1.30 0.25
N ASN A 86 16.58 -1.30 1.55
CA ASN A 86 16.88 -2.39 2.49
C ASN A 86 15.64 -3.10 3.04
N LEU A 87 14.48 -2.93 2.41
CA LEU A 87 13.22 -3.58 2.79
C LEU A 87 13.40 -5.08 3.03
N GLU A 88 14.01 -5.79 2.07
CA GLU A 88 14.31 -7.22 2.14
C GLU A 88 15.15 -7.61 3.37
N LEU A 89 16.15 -6.79 3.71
CA LEU A 89 17.04 -7.04 4.85
C LEU A 89 16.30 -6.86 6.19
N LEU A 90 15.35 -5.93 6.24
CA LEU A 90 14.51 -5.70 7.42
C LEU A 90 13.48 -6.83 7.61
N VAL A 91 12.84 -7.26 6.51
CA VAL A 91 11.93 -8.43 6.49
C VAL A 91 12.64 -9.66 7.05
N ALA A 92 13.85 -9.93 6.54
CA ALA A 92 14.65 -11.08 6.95
C ALA A 92 15.01 -11.04 8.45
N LYS A 93 15.31 -9.87 9.00
CA LYS A 93 15.61 -9.72 10.45
C LYS A 93 14.39 -10.02 11.31
N GLN A 94 13.22 -9.50 10.97
CA GLN A 94 11.99 -9.72 11.74
C GLN A 94 11.53 -11.18 11.68
N ALA A 95 11.64 -11.83 10.52
CA ALA A 95 11.35 -13.26 10.38
C ALA A 95 12.27 -14.13 11.26
N MET A 96 13.57 -13.80 11.32
CA MET A 96 14.53 -14.52 12.16
C MET A 96 14.28 -14.32 13.67
N GLU A 97 13.88 -13.13 14.11
CA GLU A 97 13.55 -12.90 15.53
C GLU A 97 12.36 -13.74 15.98
N ARG A 98 11.30 -13.83 15.18
CA ARG A 98 10.13 -14.67 15.50
C ARG A 98 10.48 -16.15 15.57
N TYR A 99 11.34 -16.64 14.68
CA TYR A 99 11.83 -18.02 14.72
C TYR A 99 12.61 -18.29 16.01
N ARG A 100 13.45 -17.34 16.46
CA ARG A 100 14.21 -17.47 17.72
C ARG A 100 13.33 -17.41 18.98
N SER A 101 12.20 -16.73 18.91
CA SER A 101 11.23 -16.63 20.01
C SER A 101 10.21 -17.78 20.07
N ARG A 102 10.29 -18.73 19.14
CA ARG A 102 9.55 -20.00 19.17
C ARG A 102 10.39 -21.08 19.84
#